data_AF-A0A2N9HHK6-F1
#
_entry.id   AF-A0A2N9HHK6-F1
#
_cell.length_a   1.000
_cell.length_b   1.000
_cell.length_c   1.000
_cell.angle_alpha   90.00
_cell.angle_beta   90.00
_cell.angle_gamma   90.00
#
_symmetry.space_group_name_H-M   'P 1'
#
loop_
_entity.id
_entity.type
_entity.pdbx_description
1 polymer ?
#
loop_
_entity_poly.entity_id
_entity_poly.type
_entity_poly.pdbx_seq_one_letter_code
_entity_poly.pdbx_strand_id
1 'polypeptide(L)'
;MAKQPHVLVISFPAQGHVAPLMKLSHLIVDHRINVIFVTSEFIHAKVTATMPVKNKASHFKDLIEKINQSNDDEQISCTLLMQPFGWALEEVAEKMGIKRAAVWLAGAGNLAFTTLHILKLIEDGNNRC
;
A
#
# COMPACT_ATOMS: atom_id res chain seq x y z
N MET A 1 0.63 29.54 4.29
CA MET A 1 1.75 28.82 3.66
C MET A 1 1.16 27.68 2.85
N ALA A 2 1.68 27.37 1.66
CA ALA A 2 1.10 26.31 0.82
C ALA A 2 1.35 24.94 1.48
N LYS A 3 0.28 24.15 1.68
CA LYS A 3 0.35 22.80 2.25
C LYS A 3 1.25 21.93 1.36
N GLN A 4 2.38 21.46 1.89
CA GLN A 4 3.26 20.59 1.10
C GLN A 4 2.57 19.22 0.91
N PRO A 5 2.67 18.59 -0.27
CA PRO A 5 2.09 17.27 -0.46
C PRO A 5 2.91 16.21 0.29
N HIS A 6 2.22 15.41 1.10
CA HIS A 6 2.79 14.27 1.84
C HIS A 6 2.34 12.96 1.21
N VAL A 7 3.29 12.09 0.93
CA VAL A 7 3.06 10.78 0.31
C VAL A 7 3.46 9.67 1.28
N LEU A 8 2.50 8.82 1.62
CA LEU A 8 2.73 7.62 2.41
C LEU A 8 2.99 6.44 1.47
N VAL A 9 4.20 5.89 1.46
CA VAL A 9 4.58 4.72 0.65
C VAL A 9 4.55 3.48 1.52
N ILE A 10 3.77 2.47 1.13
CA ILE A 10 3.63 1.22 1.88
C ILE A 10 4.17 0.06 1.05
N SER A 11 5.24 -0.54 1.55
CA SER A 11 5.86 -1.71 0.93
C SER A 11 5.53 -2.98 1.70
N PHE A 12 5.31 -4.08 0.99
CA PHE A 12 5.22 -5.41 1.60
C PHE A 12 6.62 -6.06 1.58
N PRO A 13 7.08 -6.67 2.68
CA PRO A 13 8.38 -7.35 2.74
C PRO A 13 8.27 -8.70 2.03
N ALA A 14 8.17 -8.65 0.72
CA ALA A 14 8.43 -9.78 -0.15
C ALA A 14 9.75 -9.52 -0.88
N GLN A 15 10.54 -10.57 -1.07
CA GLN A 15 11.86 -10.48 -1.68
C GLN A 15 11.77 -9.77 -3.05
N GLY A 16 12.53 -8.68 -3.22
CA GLY A 16 12.58 -7.90 -4.46
C GLY A 16 11.70 -6.64 -4.52
N HIS A 17 10.87 -6.37 -3.50
CA HIS A 17 9.89 -5.26 -3.55
C HIS A 17 10.27 -3.99 -2.78
N VAL A 18 11.06 -4.12 -1.69
CA VAL A 18 11.44 -2.97 -0.85
C VAL A 18 12.40 -2.03 -1.56
N ALA A 19 13.45 -2.56 -2.21
CA ALA A 19 14.46 -1.73 -2.87
C ALA A 19 13.90 -0.88 -4.03
N PRO A 20 13.02 -1.41 -4.92
CA PRO A 20 12.35 -0.58 -5.93
C PRO A 20 11.47 0.53 -5.33
N LEU A 21 10.69 0.23 -4.28
CA LEU A 21 9.86 1.26 -3.64
C LEU A 21 10.69 2.30 -2.90
N MET A 22 11.77 1.90 -2.23
CA MET A 22 12.72 2.84 -1.63
C MET A 22 13.36 3.75 -2.67
N LYS A 23 13.74 3.21 -3.84
CA LYS A 23 14.28 4.02 -4.94
C LYS A 23 13.24 5.00 -5.47
N LEU A 24 11.98 4.57 -5.63
CA LEU A 24 10.87 5.44 -6.00
C LEU A 24 10.66 6.55 -4.97
N SER A 25 10.73 6.24 -3.68
CA SER A 25 10.62 7.22 -2.59
C SER A 25 11.68 8.29 -2.66
N HIS A 26 12.94 7.94 -2.91
CA HIS A 26 14.00 8.94 -3.11
C HIS A 26 13.69 9.86 -4.29
N LEU A 27 13.22 9.31 -5.43
CA LEU A 27 12.83 10.13 -6.58
C LEU A 27 11.69 11.10 -6.25
N ILE A 28 10.73 10.70 -5.41
CA ILE A 28 9.64 11.58 -4.98
C ILE A 28 10.17 12.69 -4.05
N VAL A 29 11.09 12.36 -3.14
CA VAL A 29 11.75 13.35 -2.26
C VAL A 29 12.55 14.37 -3.07
N ASP A 30 13.23 13.95 -4.14
CA ASP A 30 13.99 14.83 -5.04
C ASP A 30 13.08 15.89 -5.70
N HIS A 31 11.78 15.57 -5.88
CA HIS A 31 10.77 16.49 -6.39
C HIS A 31 10.12 17.36 -5.30
N ARG A 32 10.75 17.48 -4.12
CA ARG A 32 10.29 18.29 -2.98
C ARG A 32 8.95 17.82 -2.39
N ILE A 33 8.63 16.54 -2.52
CA ILE A 33 7.44 15.91 -1.94
C ILE A 33 7.90 15.11 -0.72
N ASN A 34 7.28 15.33 0.43
CA ASN A 34 7.63 14.63 1.65
C ASN A 34 7.13 13.19 1.59
N VAL A 35 8.00 12.23 1.86
CA VAL A 35 7.68 10.80 1.79
C VAL A 35 7.83 10.14 3.15
N ILE A 36 6.79 9.45 3.58
CA ILE A 36 6.83 8.54 4.72
C ILE A 36 6.87 7.13 4.16
N PHE A 37 7.99 6.44 4.33
CA PHE A 37 8.14 5.05 3.90
C PHE A 37 7.81 4.09 5.03
N VAL A 38 6.84 3.22 4.82
CA VAL A 38 6.42 2.19 5.77
C VAL A 38 6.64 0.82 5.16
N THR A 39 7.55 0.06 5.76
CA THR A 39 7.76 -1.35 5.43
C THR A 39 6.83 -2.21 6.29
N SER A 40 6.09 -3.12 5.68
CA SER A 40 5.20 -4.03 6.41
C SER A 40 5.95 -5.05 7.30
N GLU A 41 7.28 -5.02 7.44
CA GLU A 41 7.99 -5.75 8.51
C GLU A 41 7.52 -5.34 9.91
N PHE A 42 7.15 -4.05 10.08
CA PHE A 42 6.53 -3.55 11.31
C PHE A 42 5.15 -4.16 11.57
N ILE A 43 4.47 -4.60 10.50
CA ILE A 43 3.18 -5.31 10.57
C ILE A 43 3.44 -6.82 10.68
N HIS A 44 4.45 -7.39 10.03
CA HIS A 44 4.70 -8.83 10.01
C HIS A 44 5.23 -9.35 11.36
N ALA A 45 6.16 -8.64 12.00
CA ALA A 45 6.64 -9.02 13.34
C ALA A 45 5.52 -8.99 14.40
N LYS A 46 4.52 -8.12 14.22
CA LYS A 46 3.37 -7.97 15.12
C LYS A 46 2.20 -8.91 14.76
N VAL A 47 1.99 -9.18 13.46
CA VAL A 47 0.93 -10.06 12.94
C VAL A 47 1.29 -11.55 13.05
N THR A 48 2.57 -11.92 12.94
CA THR A 48 3.02 -13.31 13.16
C THR A 48 3.00 -13.68 14.64
N ALA A 49 3.07 -12.70 15.55
CA ALA A 49 2.97 -12.93 16.99
C ALA A 49 1.51 -13.06 17.49
N THR A 50 0.52 -12.40 16.85
CA THR A 50 -0.87 -12.38 17.35
C THR A 50 -1.94 -12.16 16.26
N MET A 51 -2.58 -13.27 15.81
CA MET A 51 -4.00 -13.35 15.36
C MET A 51 -4.43 -12.74 13.98
N PRO A 52 -5.60 -13.16 13.42
CA PRO A 52 -5.85 -13.27 11.98
C PRO A 52 -6.09 -11.94 11.24
N VAL A 53 -6.01 -12.02 9.90
CA VAL A 53 -6.03 -10.98 8.84
C VAL A 53 -6.98 -9.77 9.06
N LYS A 54 -8.03 -9.89 9.89
CA LYS A 54 -8.99 -8.83 10.23
C LYS A 54 -8.38 -7.60 10.93
N ASN A 55 -7.18 -7.71 11.53
CA ASN A 55 -6.56 -6.62 12.31
C ASN A 55 -5.56 -5.74 11.54
N LYS A 56 -5.35 -5.96 10.23
CA LYS A 56 -4.41 -5.11 9.45
C LYS A 56 -4.97 -3.71 9.16
N ALA A 57 -6.28 -3.60 8.95
CA ALA A 57 -6.96 -2.35 8.63
C ALA A 57 -7.02 -1.38 9.83
N SER A 58 -7.26 -1.89 11.05
CA SER A 58 -7.28 -1.08 12.27
C SER A 58 -5.92 -0.47 12.56
N HIS A 59 -4.84 -1.27 12.52
CA HIS A 59 -3.49 -0.78 12.73
C HIS A 59 -3.05 0.26 11.69
N PHE A 60 -3.53 0.14 10.46
CA PHE A 60 -3.26 1.13 9.42
C PHE A 60 -3.96 2.46 9.68
N LYS A 61 -5.24 2.40 10.11
CA LYS A 61 -5.99 3.58 10.53
C LYS A 61 -5.29 4.28 11.70
N ASP A 62 -4.88 3.53 12.73
CA ASP A 62 -4.14 4.07 13.88
C ASP A 62 -2.82 4.74 13.47
N LEU A 63 -2.13 4.19 12.47
CA LEU A 63 -0.89 4.74 11.95
C LEU A 63 -1.14 6.07 11.22
N ILE A 64 -2.14 6.13 10.36
CA ILE A 64 -2.53 7.39 9.68
C ILE A 64 -2.93 8.44 10.71
N GLU A 65 -3.71 8.06 11.72
CA GLU A 65 -4.15 8.98 12.79
C GLU A 65 -2.97 9.49 13.60
N LYS A 66 -2.01 8.63 13.98
CA LYS A 66 -0.78 9.04 14.67
C LYS A 66 0.08 10.01 13.85
N ILE A 67 0.23 9.75 12.54
CA ILE A 67 0.99 10.62 11.65
C ILE A 67 0.30 11.98 11.54
N ASN A 68 -1.03 11.99 11.38
CA ASN A 68 -1.80 13.23 11.33
C ASN A 68 -1.80 14.00 12.66
N GLN A 69 -1.65 13.31 13.81
CA GLN A 69 -1.56 13.93 15.13
C GLN A 69 -0.16 14.50 15.44
N SER A 70 0.91 14.00 14.81
CA SER A 70 2.26 14.48 15.09
C SER A 70 2.61 15.77 14.34
N ASN A 71 1.99 16.02 13.19
CA ASN A 71 2.31 17.15 12.32
C ASN A 71 1.04 17.92 11.94
N ASP A 72 0.74 19.01 12.68
CA ASP A 72 -0.45 19.85 12.46
C ASP A 72 -0.53 20.52 11.08
N ASP A 73 0.61 20.70 10.37
CA ASP A 73 0.68 21.39 9.07
C ASP A 73 0.81 20.45 7.85
N GLU A 74 0.91 19.13 8.05
CA GLU A 74 1.39 18.17 7.04
C GLU A 74 0.43 16.97 6.85
N GLN A 75 -0.77 17.24 6.33
CA GLN A 75 -1.77 16.19 6.13
C GLN A 75 -1.41 15.28 4.95
N ILE A 76 -1.51 13.95 5.15
CA ILE A 76 -1.25 12.96 4.10
C ILE A 76 -2.15 13.23 2.90
N SER A 77 -1.53 13.52 1.75
CA SER A 77 -2.22 13.90 0.52
C SER A 77 -2.41 12.71 -0.41
N CYS A 78 -1.52 11.72 -0.34
CA CYS A 78 -1.58 10.53 -1.19
C CYS A 78 -0.96 9.32 -0.48
N THR A 79 -1.53 8.14 -0.70
CA THR A 79 -0.95 6.86 -0.29
C THR A 79 -0.55 6.05 -1.53
N LEU A 80 0.72 5.67 -1.61
CA LEU A 80 1.28 4.77 -2.59
C LEU A 80 1.31 3.34 -2.04
N LEU A 81 0.51 2.46 -2.64
CA LEU A 81 0.35 1.08 -2.22
C LEU A 81 0.95 0.13 -3.24
N MET A 82 1.55 -0.97 -2.77
CA MET A 82 1.98 -2.06 -3.65
C MET A 82 0.82 -3.04 -3.89
N GLN A 83 0.47 -3.27 -5.15
CA GLN A 83 -0.49 -4.30 -5.56
C GLN A 83 0.29 -5.62 -5.75
N PRO A 84 -0.07 -6.70 -5.02
CA PRO A 84 -1.36 -7.38 -5.24
C PRO A 84 -2.23 -7.59 -3.98
N PHE A 85 -1.86 -7.05 -2.82
CA PHE A 85 -2.57 -7.30 -1.55
C PHE A 85 -2.99 -6.02 -0.80
N GLY A 86 -2.97 -4.89 -1.49
CA GLY A 86 -3.33 -3.58 -0.93
C GLY A 86 -4.82 -3.36 -0.69
N TRP A 87 -5.72 -4.27 -1.10
CA TRP A 87 -7.18 -4.08 -1.07
C TRP A 87 -7.72 -3.62 0.30
N ALA A 88 -7.22 -4.21 1.39
CA ALA A 88 -7.63 -3.84 2.75
C ALA A 88 -7.12 -2.44 3.17
N LEU A 89 -5.99 -2.00 2.62
CA LEU A 89 -5.42 -0.67 2.87
C LEU A 89 -6.06 0.38 1.95
N GLU A 90 -6.45 -0.01 0.74
CA GLU A 90 -7.20 0.81 -0.21
C GLU A 90 -8.57 1.18 0.35
N GLU A 91 -9.29 0.21 0.94
CA GLU A 91 -10.60 0.46 1.56
C GLU A 91 -10.51 1.46 2.72
N VAL A 92 -9.48 1.35 3.56
CA VAL A 92 -9.27 2.28 4.68
C VAL A 92 -8.89 3.67 4.16
N ALA A 93 -7.98 3.76 3.20
CA ALA A 93 -7.58 5.05 2.61
C ALA A 93 -8.77 5.75 1.92
N GLU A 94 -9.64 4.98 1.25
CA GLU A 94 -10.87 5.49 0.64
C GLU A 94 -11.85 6.03 1.67
N LYS A 95 -12.09 5.29 2.77
CA LYS A 95 -12.92 5.77 3.89
C LYS A 95 -12.37 7.04 4.55
N MET A 96 -11.06 7.28 4.45
CA MET A 96 -10.40 8.47 4.99
C MET A 96 -10.31 9.62 3.97
N GLY A 97 -10.81 9.45 2.73
CA GLY A 97 -10.77 10.48 1.69
C GLY A 97 -9.38 10.80 1.17
N ILE A 98 -8.40 9.91 1.36
CA ILE A 98 -7.01 10.11 0.94
C ILE A 98 -6.86 9.62 -0.51
N LYS A 99 -6.18 10.41 -1.35
CA LYS A 99 -5.89 9.97 -2.73
C LYS A 99 -5.00 8.73 -2.68
N ARG A 100 -5.27 7.75 -3.54
CA ARG A 100 -4.52 6.49 -3.57
C ARG A 100 -3.94 6.25 -4.96
N ALA A 101 -2.71 5.76 -4.98
CA ALA A 101 -2.03 5.32 -6.19
C ALA A 101 -1.42 3.95 -5.93
N ALA A 102 -1.48 3.08 -6.93
CA ALA A 102 -0.96 1.72 -6.83
C ALA A 102 0.26 1.56 -7.73
N VAL A 103 1.30 0.90 -7.22
CA VAL A 103 2.49 0.53 -7.99
C VAL A 103 2.52 -0.98 -8.15
N TRP A 104 2.49 -1.43 -9.40
CA TRP A 104 2.66 -2.84 -9.74
C TRP A 104 4.13 -3.11 -10.05
N LEU A 105 4.80 -3.88 -9.19
CA LEU A 105 6.24 -4.18 -9.31
C LEU A 105 6.54 -5.52 -10.01
N ALA A 106 5.54 -6.18 -10.59
CA ALA A 106 5.75 -7.35 -11.43
C ALA A 106 5.61 -7.00 -12.92
N GLY A 107 6.01 -7.92 -13.81
CA GLY A 107 5.88 -7.70 -15.25
C GLY A 107 4.42 -7.50 -15.70
N ALA A 108 4.22 -6.79 -16.81
CA ALA A 108 2.89 -6.52 -17.37
C ALA A 108 2.09 -7.79 -17.69
N GLY A 109 2.77 -8.89 -18.03
CA GLY A 109 2.14 -10.20 -18.21
C GLY A 109 1.53 -10.75 -16.92
N ASN A 110 2.20 -10.57 -15.78
CA ASN A 110 1.65 -10.97 -14.47
C ASN A 110 0.44 -10.11 -14.11
N LEU A 111 0.50 -8.80 -14.39
CA LEU A 111 -0.66 -7.92 -14.18
C LEU A 111 -1.84 -8.42 -15.00
N ALA A 112 -1.68 -8.51 -16.33
CA ALA A 112 -2.74 -8.95 -17.23
C ALA A 112 -3.30 -10.33 -16.86
N PHE A 113 -2.44 -11.27 -16.45
CA PHE A 113 -2.86 -12.58 -15.98
C PHE A 113 -3.74 -12.47 -14.72
N THR A 114 -3.26 -11.78 -13.68
CA THR A 114 -3.96 -11.66 -12.39
C THR A 114 -5.22 -10.81 -12.45
N THR A 115 -5.31 -9.80 -13.32
CA THR A 115 -6.46 -8.89 -13.37
C THR A 115 -7.50 -9.29 -14.40
N LEU A 116 -7.12 -9.95 -15.49
CA LEU A 116 -8.04 -10.22 -16.60
C LEU A 116 -8.30 -11.72 -16.83
N HIS A 117 -7.36 -12.60 -16.49
CA HIS A 117 -7.43 -14.00 -16.93
C HIS A 117 -7.70 -14.99 -15.80
N ILE A 118 -7.24 -14.71 -14.58
CA ILE A 118 -7.34 -15.68 -13.48
C ILE A 118 -8.79 -16.01 -13.10
N LEU A 119 -9.71 -15.03 -13.11
CA LEU A 119 -11.12 -15.26 -12.79
C LEU A 119 -11.78 -16.19 -13.82
N LYS A 120 -11.49 -15.97 -15.11
CA LYS A 120 -12.00 -16.80 -16.20
C LYS A 120 -11.47 -18.23 -16.12
N LEU A 121 -10.20 -18.40 -15.76
CA LEU A 121 -9.61 -19.72 -15.56
C LEU A 121 -10.22 -20.46 -14.35
N ILE A 122 -10.58 -19.74 -13.29
CA ILE A 122 -11.29 -20.30 -12.13
C ILE A 122 -12.71 -20.73 -12.52
N GLU A 123 -13.44 -19.89 -13.26
CA GLU A 123 -14.79 -20.22 -13.75
C GLU A 123 -14.77 -21.43 -14.70
N ASP A 124 -13.84 -21.45 -15.65
CA ASP A 124 -13.67 -22.57 -16.59
C ASP A 124 -13.21 -23.86 -15.89
N GLY A 125 -12.53 -23.76 -14.76
CA GLY A 125 -12.15 -24.89 -13.91
C GLY A 125 -13.33 -25.44 -13.12
N ASN A 126 -14.14 -24.57 -12.52
CA ASN A 126 -15.34 -24.98 -11.77
C ASN A 126 -16.43 -25.58 -12.66
N ASN A 127 -16.54 -25.13 -13.92
CA ASN A 127 -17.53 -25.64 -14.88
C ASN A 127 -17.18 -27.02 -15.50
N ARG A 128 -16.01 -27.59 -15.18
CA ARG A 128 -15.57 -28.92 -15.66
C ARG A 128 -15.65 -30.02 -14.60
N CYS A 129 -16.20 -29.72 -13.42
CA CYS A 129 -16.48 -30.69 -12.35
C CYS A 129 -17.97 -30.96 -12.22
#